data_AF-A0A370DII4-F1
#
_entry.id   AF-A0A370DII4-F1
#
_cell.length_a   1.000
_cell.length_b   1.000
_cell.length_c   1.000
_cell.angle_alpha   90.00
_cell.angle_beta   90.00
_cell.angle_gamma   90.00
#
_symmetry.space_group_name_H-M   'P 1'
#
loop_
_entity.id
_entity.type
_entity.pdbx_description
1 polymer ?
#
loop_
_entity_poly.entity_id
_entity_poly.type
_entity_poly.pdbx_seq_one_letter_code
_entity_poly.pdbx_strand_id
1 'polypeptide(L)'
;MNQFDLSTARSQESVLATNKVLKNTYMLLSATLVFSAIMAAVSMAMTMPPMAYMISVIGAMVLGIFVLPRTANSSKGIGVIFLITGLMGFGLGSILSIYLALPKGPEIIGTAFGGTGIIFLGLSGYALTSKRDFSFMGGFLFAGMMVVLLAVLANLFMDLPALSLAISAGIILLMSGFILFDTSRIISGGETNYIMATYGLYLAIFNIFISLLHLLGALSGDD
;
A
#
# COMPACT_ATOMS: atom_id res chain seq x y z
N MET A 1 -10.02 -20.15 -42.53
CA MET A 1 -9.65 -19.32 -41.37
C MET A 1 -8.21 -19.69 -41.01
N ASN A 2 -7.26 -18.81 -41.26
CA ASN A 2 -5.83 -19.11 -41.11
C ASN A 2 -5.42 -19.07 -39.64
N GLN A 3 -4.56 -20.00 -39.20
CA GLN A 3 -4.11 -20.08 -37.79
C GLN A 3 -3.36 -18.82 -37.32
N PHE A 4 -2.81 -18.03 -38.25
CA PHE A 4 -2.19 -16.73 -37.99
C PHE A 4 -3.18 -15.66 -37.52
N ASP A 5 -4.42 -15.65 -38.04
CA ASP A 5 -5.44 -14.67 -37.65
C ASP A 5 -5.95 -14.95 -36.22
N LEU A 6 -6.10 -16.24 -35.87
CA LEU A 6 -6.49 -16.68 -34.52
C LEU A 6 -5.43 -16.33 -33.45
N SER A 7 -4.15 -16.42 -33.81
CA SER A 7 -3.03 -16.11 -32.89
C SER A 7 -2.92 -14.60 -32.64
N THR A 8 -3.19 -13.78 -33.66
CA THR A 8 -3.15 -12.32 -33.58
C THR A 8 -4.37 -11.76 -32.84
N ALA A 9 -5.56 -12.36 -33.00
CA ALA A 9 -6.75 -11.98 -32.25
C ALA A 9 -6.60 -12.26 -30.75
N ARG A 10 -6.07 -13.44 -30.37
CA ARG A 10 -5.86 -13.82 -28.97
C ARG A 10 -4.82 -12.94 -28.25
N SER A 11 -3.79 -12.46 -28.97
CA SER A 11 -2.80 -11.55 -28.39
C SER A 11 -3.37 -10.14 -28.16
N GLN A 12 -4.21 -9.64 -29.07
CA GLN A 12 -4.90 -8.36 -28.91
C GLN A 12 -5.89 -8.39 -27.73
N GLU A 13 -6.68 -9.45 -27.59
CA GLU A 13 -7.60 -9.62 -26.46
C GLU A 13 -6.88 -9.64 -25.10
N SER A 14 -5.73 -10.33 -25.02
CA SER A 14 -4.89 -10.37 -23.82
C SER A 14 -4.35 -8.98 -23.44
N VAL A 15 -3.85 -8.22 -24.42
CA VAL A 15 -3.37 -6.85 -24.20
C VAL A 15 -4.49 -5.91 -23.75
N LEU A 16 -5.68 -6.03 -24.34
CA LEU A 16 -6.85 -5.24 -23.95
C LEU A 16 -7.31 -5.57 -22.52
N ALA A 17 -7.29 -6.85 -22.13
CA ALA A 17 -7.60 -7.29 -20.77
C ALA A 17 -6.63 -6.72 -19.74
N THR A 18 -5.32 -6.81 -20.00
CA THR A 18 -4.27 -6.25 -19.14
C THR A 18 -4.43 -4.74 -18.96
N ASN A 19 -4.63 -3.99 -20.04
CA ASN A 19 -4.84 -2.54 -19.98
C ASN A 19 -6.08 -2.17 -19.17
N LYS A 20 -7.15 -2.97 -19.27
CA LYS A 20 -8.38 -2.79 -18.50
C LYS A 20 -8.14 -3.01 -17.00
N VAL A 21 -7.43 -4.08 -16.63
CA VAL A 21 -7.08 -4.36 -15.22
C VAL A 21 -6.23 -3.20 -14.69
N LEU A 22 -5.19 -2.81 -15.42
CA LEU A 22 -4.33 -1.69 -15.03
C LEU A 22 -5.14 -0.42 -14.78
N LYS A 23 -5.91 0.05 -15.78
CA LYS A 23 -6.72 1.27 -15.66
C LYS A 23 -7.64 1.21 -14.44
N ASN A 24 -8.34 0.10 -14.26
CA ASN A 24 -9.28 -0.07 -13.15
C ASN A 24 -8.56 -0.12 -11.79
N THR A 25 -7.40 -0.76 -11.71
CA THR A 25 -6.58 -0.81 -10.48
C THR A 25 -6.19 0.60 -10.05
N TYR A 26 -5.66 1.42 -10.96
CA TYR A 26 -5.20 2.78 -10.61
C TYR A 26 -6.37 3.74 -10.34
N MET A 27 -7.51 3.57 -11.02
CA MET A 27 -8.73 4.33 -10.73
C MET A 27 -9.32 3.98 -9.35
N LEU A 28 -9.40 2.70 -9.03
CA LEU A 28 -9.88 2.26 -7.72
C LEU A 28 -8.90 2.64 -6.62
N LEU A 29 -7.59 2.49 -6.87
CA LEU A 29 -6.55 2.89 -5.93
C LEU A 29 -6.62 4.38 -5.60
N SER A 30 -6.69 5.26 -6.59
CA SER A 30 -6.80 6.70 -6.34
C SER A 30 -8.08 7.06 -5.56
N ALA A 31 -9.22 6.47 -5.91
CA ALA A 31 -10.47 6.68 -5.19
C ALA A 31 -10.40 6.20 -3.74
N THR A 32 -9.80 5.03 -3.48
CA THR A 32 -9.61 4.50 -2.13
C THR A 32 -8.63 5.32 -1.29
N LEU A 33 -7.57 5.88 -1.89
CA LEU A 33 -6.64 6.79 -1.21
C LEU A 33 -7.31 8.11 -0.82
N VAL A 34 -8.09 8.71 -1.72
CA VAL A 34 -8.88 9.91 -1.41
C VAL A 34 -9.88 9.62 -0.30
N PHE A 35 -10.59 8.50 -0.38
CA PHE A 35 -11.52 8.09 0.68
C PHE A 35 -10.82 7.87 2.02
N SER A 36 -9.65 7.20 2.01
CA SER A 36 -8.81 7.01 3.19
C SER A 36 -8.39 8.35 3.82
N ALA A 37 -8.03 9.34 3.01
CA ALA A 37 -7.69 10.69 3.48
C ALA A 37 -8.89 11.40 4.11
N ILE A 38 -10.08 11.29 3.51
CA ILE A 38 -11.33 11.81 4.11
C ILE A 38 -11.59 11.14 5.45
N MET A 39 -11.48 9.82 5.55
CA MET A 39 -11.69 9.09 6.79
C MET A 39 -10.66 9.45 7.87
N ALA A 40 -9.41 9.72 7.48
CA ALA A 40 -8.40 10.23 8.39
C ALA A 40 -8.79 11.61 8.95
N ALA A 41 -9.25 12.53 8.10
CA ALA A 41 -9.73 13.84 8.52
C ALA A 41 -10.94 13.73 9.47
N VAL A 42 -11.88 12.81 9.20
CA VAL A 42 -13.02 12.51 10.09
C VAL A 42 -12.52 12.03 11.46
N SER A 43 -11.58 11.07 11.50
CA SER A 43 -11.03 10.59 12.77
C SER A 43 -10.32 11.69 13.56
N MET A 44 -9.62 12.60 12.87
CA MET A 44 -8.97 13.75 13.50
C MET A 44 -9.98 14.71 14.10
N ALA A 45 -11.06 15.02 13.36
CA ALA A 45 -12.14 15.89 13.83
C ALA A 45 -12.89 15.30 15.03
N MET A 46 -12.99 13.97 15.09
CA MET A 46 -13.59 13.25 16.21
C MET A 46 -12.64 13.07 17.41
N THR A 47 -11.38 13.52 17.33
CA THR A 47 -10.36 13.34 18.38
C THR A 47 -10.25 11.89 18.86
N MET A 48 -10.26 10.95 17.90
CA MET A 48 -10.32 9.52 18.19
C MET A 48 -9.07 9.07 18.99
N PRO A 49 -9.21 8.25 20.04
CA PRO A 49 -8.08 7.83 20.86
C PRO A 49 -7.07 6.98 20.05
N PRO A 50 -5.78 6.93 20.47
CA PRO A 50 -4.75 6.15 19.77
C PRO A 50 -5.08 4.66 19.59
N MET A 51 -5.89 4.08 20.48
CA MET A 51 -6.34 2.68 20.35
C MET A 51 -7.14 2.43 19.07
N ALA A 52 -7.78 3.46 18.51
CA ALA A 52 -8.52 3.32 17.26
C ALA A 52 -7.64 2.96 16.08
N TYR A 53 -6.37 3.41 16.06
CA TYR A 53 -5.41 2.98 15.05
C TYR A 53 -5.27 1.45 15.03
N MET A 54 -4.99 0.86 16.19
CA MET A 54 -4.78 -0.58 16.30
C MET A 54 -6.03 -1.38 15.95
N ILE A 55 -7.20 -0.98 16.46
CA ILE A 55 -8.48 -1.64 16.17
C ILE A 55 -8.80 -1.57 14.68
N SER A 56 -8.64 -0.41 14.07
CA SER A 56 -8.90 -0.20 12.64
C SER A 56 -7.96 -0.99 11.76
N VAL A 57 -6.65 -1.02 12.06
CA VAL A 57 -5.67 -1.78 11.28
C VAL A 57 -5.92 -3.28 11.42
N ILE A 58 -6.15 -3.79 12.63
CA ILE A 58 -6.49 -5.21 12.82
C ILE A 58 -7.78 -5.57 12.09
N GLY A 59 -8.83 -4.74 12.22
CA GLY A 59 -10.10 -4.94 11.51
C GLY A 59 -9.91 -4.96 9.99
N ALA A 60 -9.14 -4.02 9.45
CA ALA A 60 -8.83 -3.96 8.03
C ALA A 60 -8.02 -5.17 7.56
N MET A 61 -7.04 -5.64 8.34
CA MET A 61 -6.27 -6.85 8.03
C MET A 61 -7.15 -8.10 8.01
N VAL A 62 -8.02 -8.26 9.01
CA VAL A 62 -8.97 -9.39 9.07
C VAL A 62 -9.90 -9.37 7.86
N LEU A 63 -10.46 -8.21 7.51
CA LEU A 63 -11.29 -8.06 6.31
C LEU A 63 -10.51 -8.35 5.03
N GLY A 64 -9.27 -7.85 4.92
CA GLY A 64 -8.42 -8.06 3.75
C GLY A 64 -7.95 -9.49 3.56
N ILE A 65 -7.71 -10.24 4.63
CA ILE A 65 -7.27 -11.65 4.56
C ILE A 65 -8.46 -12.59 4.35
N PHE A 66 -9.58 -12.37 5.05
CA PHE A 66 -10.69 -13.32 5.07
C PHE A 66 -11.85 -12.92 4.16
N VAL A 67 -12.19 -11.64 4.04
CA VAL A 67 -13.41 -11.21 3.33
C VAL A 67 -13.11 -10.78 1.90
N LEU A 68 -12.05 -10.01 1.68
CA LEU A 68 -11.72 -9.46 0.38
C LEU A 68 -11.48 -10.54 -0.68
N PRO A 69 -10.69 -11.61 -0.45
CA PRO A 69 -10.42 -12.61 -1.48
C PRO A 69 -11.69 -13.37 -1.89
N ARG A 70 -12.66 -13.50 -0.97
CA ARG A 70 -13.96 -14.13 -1.23
C ARG A 70 -14.93 -13.22 -1.98
N THR A 71 -14.75 -11.90 -1.92
CA THR A 71 -15.65 -10.91 -2.51
C THR A 71 -15.06 -10.22 -3.75
N ALA A 72 -13.75 -10.37 -4.00
CA ALA A 72 -13.01 -9.72 -5.08
C ALA A 72 -13.52 -10.05 -6.49
N ASN A 73 -14.20 -11.19 -6.68
CA ASN A 73 -14.78 -11.57 -7.98
C ASN A 73 -16.24 -11.08 -8.15
N SER A 74 -16.73 -10.22 -7.26
CA SER A 74 -18.10 -9.69 -7.26
C SER A 74 -18.09 -8.18 -7.10
N SER A 75 -19.19 -7.51 -7.48
CA SER A 75 -19.40 -6.07 -7.26
C SER A 75 -19.29 -5.68 -5.78
N LYS A 76 -19.59 -6.62 -4.87
CA LYS A 76 -19.42 -6.45 -3.42
C LYS A 76 -17.97 -6.17 -3.02
N GLY A 77 -16.99 -6.68 -3.76
CA GLY A 77 -15.57 -6.48 -3.49
C GLY A 77 -15.17 -5.00 -3.49
N ILE A 78 -15.84 -4.16 -4.30
CA ILE A 78 -15.61 -2.71 -4.31
C ILE A 78 -16.01 -2.10 -2.96
N GLY A 79 -17.19 -2.44 -2.43
CA GLY A 79 -17.60 -1.98 -1.11
C GLY A 79 -16.66 -2.44 0.01
N VAL A 80 -16.18 -3.69 -0.07
CA VAL A 80 -15.26 -4.24 0.93
C VAL A 80 -13.90 -3.54 0.90
N ILE A 81 -13.32 -3.26 -0.27
CA ILE A 81 -12.04 -2.56 -0.32
C ILE A 81 -12.17 -1.11 0.18
N PHE A 82 -13.26 -0.40 -0.15
CA PHE A 82 -13.50 0.93 0.44
C PHE A 82 -13.67 0.86 1.95
N LEU A 83 -14.33 -0.17 2.48
CA LEU A 83 -14.43 -0.36 3.93
C LEU A 83 -13.05 -0.60 4.56
N ILE A 84 -12.22 -1.44 3.95
CA ILE A 84 -10.85 -1.71 4.41
C ILE A 84 -10.01 -0.43 4.41
N THR A 85 -9.94 0.27 3.28
CA THR A 85 -9.12 1.49 3.15
C THR A 85 -9.69 2.64 3.98
N GLY A 86 -11.01 2.70 4.14
CA GLY A 86 -11.67 3.65 5.02
C GLY A 86 -11.35 3.41 6.49
N LEU A 87 -11.38 2.15 6.94
CA LEU A 87 -10.95 1.78 8.29
C LEU A 87 -9.48 2.14 8.52
N MET A 88 -8.60 1.77 7.59
CA MET A 88 -7.18 2.11 7.69
C MET A 88 -6.94 3.62 7.73
N GLY A 89 -7.62 4.39 6.88
CA GLY A 89 -7.59 5.86 6.91
C GLY A 89 -8.12 6.43 8.21
N PHE A 90 -9.26 5.93 8.70
CA PHE A 90 -9.83 6.34 9.99
C PHE A 90 -8.85 6.07 11.13
N GLY A 91 -8.29 4.86 11.21
CA GLY A 91 -7.26 4.54 12.21
C GLY A 91 -6.05 5.46 12.12
N LEU A 92 -5.56 5.71 10.91
CA LEU A 92 -4.42 6.59 10.65
C LEU A 92 -4.66 8.03 11.13
N GLY A 93 -5.90 8.53 11.06
CA GLY A 93 -6.24 9.87 11.55
C GLY A 93 -5.88 10.08 13.01
N SER A 94 -6.05 9.07 13.87
CA SER A 94 -5.63 9.16 15.28
C SER A 94 -4.10 9.30 15.44
N ILE A 95 -3.31 8.67 14.57
CA ILE A 95 -1.85 8.84 14.53
C ILE A 95 -1.48 10.23 14.01
N LEU A 96 -2.13 10.71 12.95
CA LEU A 96 -1.90 12.05 12.43
C LEU A 96 -2.17 13.14 13.47
N SER A 97 -3.20 12.98 14.30
CA SER A 97 -3.47 13.90 15.42
C SER A 97 -2.30 13.99 16.41
N ILE A 98 -1.61 12.88 16.68
CA ILE A 98 -0.43 12.87 17.56
C ILE A 98 0.72 13.64 16.91
N TYR A 99 0.98 13.39 15.62
CA TYR A 99 2.04 14.09 14.90
C TYR A 99 1.77 15.58 14.76
N LEU A 100 0.52 16.00 14.55
CA LEU A 100 0.15 17.41 14.44
C LEU A 100 0.37 18.20 15.74
N ALA A 101 0.42 17.53 16.89
CA ALA A 101 0.75 18.17 18.16
C ALA A 101 2.25 18.46 18.29
N LEU A 102 3.11 17.92 17.42
CA LEU A 102 4.55 18.20 17.40
C LEU A 102 4.85 19.55 16.74
N PRO A 103 5.93 20.25 17.14
CA PRO A 103 6.29 21.57 16.60
C PRO A 103 6.42 21.63 15.06
N LYS A 104 6.94 20.57 14.43
CA LYS A 104 7.08 20.41 12.96
C LYS A 104 6.06 19.43 12.37
N GLY A 105 4.98 19.13 13.10
CA GLY A 105 4.00 18.09 12.76
C GLY A 105 3.43 18.16 11.33
N PRO A 106 2.85 19.30 10.92
CA PRO A 106 2.30 19.46 9.58
C PRO A 106 3.32 19.24 8.45
N GLU A 107 4.55 19.71 8.65
CA GLU A 107 5.65 19.57 7.68
C GLU A 107 6.08 18.10 7.54
N ILE A 108 6.20 17.39 8.66
CA ILE A 108 6.53 15.96 8.69
C ILE A 108 5.47 15.15 7.94
N ILE A 109 4.18 15.42 8.19
CA ILE A 109 3.06 14.74 7.50
C ILE A 109 3.08 15.04 6.00
N GLY A 110 3.25 16.32 5.62
CA GLY A 110 3.32 16.74 4.22
C GLY A 110 4.49 16.10 3.48
N THR A 111 5.65 16.02 4.11
CA THR A 111 6.87 15.41 3.55
C THR A 111 6.72 13.90 3.42
N ALA A 112 6.18 13.22 4.43
CA ALA A 112 5.88 11.78 4.35
C ALA A 112 4.87 11.47 3.24
N PHE A 113 3.83 12.30 3.09
CA PHE A 113 2.81 12.14 2.05
C PHE A 113 3.42 12.34 0.65
N GLY A 114 4.14 13.44 0.45
CA GLY A 114 4.83 13.75 -0.81
C GLY A 114 5.87 12.70 -1.18
N GLY A 115 6.70 12.28 -0.22
CA GLY A 115 7.70 11.23 -0.39
C GLY A 115 7.08 9.89 -0.80
N THR A 116 5.99 9.48 -0.14
CA THR A 116 5.24 8.27 -0.51
C THR A 116 4.70 8.36 -1.93
N GLY A 117 4.13 9.51 -2.31
CA GLY A 117 3.64 9.75 -3.67
C GLY A 117 4.73 9.65 -4.71
N ILE A 118 5.90 10.26 -4.46
CA ILE A 118 7.06 10.19 -5.37
C ILE A 118 7.56 8.75 -5.51
N ILE A 119 7.72 8.02 -4.41
CA ILE A 119 8.16 6.62 -4.41
C ILE A 119 7.18 5.76 -5.21
N PHE A 120 5.89 5.87 -4.91
CA PHE A 120 4.87 5.08 -5.59
C PHE A 120 4.80 5.39 -7.08
N LEU A 121 4.62 6.66 -7.46
CA LEU A 121 4.50 7.07 -8.85
C LEU A 121 5.78 6.79 -9.64
N GLY A 122 6.96 7.01 -9.04
CA GLY A 122 8.25 6.74 -9.65
C GLY A 122 8.45 5.27 -9.95
N LEU A 123 8.22 4.39 -8.97
CA LEU A 123 8.42 2.94 -9.12
C LEU A 123 7.34 2.30 -10.00
N SER A 124 6.07 2.67 -9.80
CA SER A 124 4.97 2.26 -10.68
C SER A 124 5.23 2.68 -12.12
N GLY A 125 5.57 3.95 -12.34
CA GLY A 125 5.90 4.49 -13.66
C GLY A 125 7.09 3.78 -14.30
N TYR A 126 8.14 3.48 -13.53
CA TYR A 126 9.28 2.69 -14.00
C TYR A 126 8.88 1.27 -14.40
N ALA A 127 8.09 0.56 -13.60
CA ALA A 127 7.61 -0.78 -13.93
C ALA A 127 6.75 -0.77 -15.22
N LEU A 128 5.85 0.21 -15.34
CA LEU A 128 4.96 0.37 -16.50
C LEU A 128 5.71 0.69 -17.80
N THR A 129 6.74 1.54 -17.72
CA THR A 129 7.50 1.98 -18.89
C THR A 129 8.58 0.99 -19.30
N SER A 130 9.30 0.41 -18.34
CA SER A 130 10.38 -0.54 -18.61
C SER A 130 9.88 -1.88 -19.14
N LYS A 131 8.62 -2.25 -18.82
CA LYS A 131 8.02 -3.56 -19.13
C LYS A 131 8.90 -4.74 -18.69
N ARG A 132 9.76 -4.54 -17.69
CA ARG A 132 10.56 -5.62 -17.12
C ARG A 132 9.66 -6.53 -16.28
N ASP A 133 9.93 -7.82 -16.38
CA ASP A 133 9.36 -8.80 -15.48
C ASP A 133 10.10 -8.77 -14.15
N PHE A 134 9.40 -8.34 -13.09
CA PHE A 134 9.89 -8.33 -11.71
C PHE A 134 9.38 -9.51 -10.92
N SER A 135 8.66 -10.46 -11.54
CA SER A 135 8.09 -11.64 -10.86
C SER A 135 9.15 -12.51 -10.19
N PHE A 136 10.41 -12.45 -10.65
CA PHE A 136 11.55 -13.13 -10.01
C PHE A 136 11.83 -12.65 -8.57
N MET A 137 11.37 -11.44 -8.21
CA MET A 137 11.60 -10.86 -6.88
C MET A 137 10.73 -11.48 -5.78
N GLY A 138 9.69 -12.26 -6.14
CA GLY A 138 8.71 -12.75 -5.17
C GLY A 138 9.33 -13.51 -3.98
N GLY A 139 10.30 -14.39 -4.23
CA GLY A 139 11.01 -15.10 -3.16
C GLY A 139 11.83 -14.19 -2.24
N PHE A 140 12.49 -13.18 -2.81
CA PHE A 140 13.23 -12.17 -2.04
C PHE A 140 12.30 -11.29 -1.19
N LEU A 141 11.17 -10.85 -1.75
CA LEU A 141 10.18 -10.05 -1.03
C LEU A 141 9.54 -10.84 0.12
N PHE A 142 9.25 -12.12 -0.09
CA PHE A 142 8.75 -12.99 0.98
C PHE A 142 9.78 -13.13 2.11
N ALA A 143 11.05 -13.40 1.78
CA ALA A 143 12.13 -13.46 2.77
C ALA A 143 12.30 -12.12 3.51
N GLY A 144 12.29 -10.99 2.80
CA GLY A 144 12.36 -9.66 3.39
C GLY A 144 11.20 -9.38 4.35
N MET A 145 9.98 -9.81 4.01
CA MET A 145 8.83 -9.70 4.91
C MET A 145 9.01 -10.53 6.19
N MET A 146 9.57 -11.73 6.10
CA MET A 146 9.89 -12.53 7.29
C MET A 146 10.96 -11.84 8.16
N VAL A 147 11.99 -11.26 7.56
CA VAL A 147 13.03 -10.51 8.29
C VAL A 147 12.44 -9.31 9.03
N VAL A 148 11.63 -8.50 8.35
CA VAL A 148 10.97 -7.35 8.97
C VAL A 148 10.02 -7.79 10.08
N LEU A 149 9.26 -8.87 9.90
CA LEU A 149 8.37 -9.41 10.93
C LEU A 149 9.16 -9.82 12.19
N LEU A 150 10.27 -10.53 12.02
CA LEU A 150 11.15 -10.91 13.13
C LEU A 150 11.77 -9.69 13.80
N ALA A 151 12.17 -8.68 13.03
CA ALA A 151 12.72 -7.43 13.56
C ALA A 151 11.68 -6.66 14.39
N VAL A 152 10.43 -6.56 13.91
CA VAL A 152 9.32 -5.97 14.66
C VAL A 152 9.09 -6.71 15.98
N LEU A 153 9.06 -8.05 15.94
CA LEU A 153 8.90 -8.87 17.16
C LEU A 153 10.07 -8.67 18.13
N ALA A 154 11.31 -8.60 17.65
CA ALA A 154 12.48 -8.33 18.48
C ALA A 154 12.41 -6.92 19.10
N ASN A 155 11.97 -5.92 18.33
CA ASN A 155 11.84 -4.55 18.81
C ASN A 155 10.81 -4.41 19.93
N LEU A 156 9.76 -5.26 19.97
CA LEU A 156 8.80 -5.28 21.09
C LEU A 156 9.43 -5.65 22.44
N PHE A 157 10.52 -6.43 22.44
CA PHE A 157 11.21 -6.82 23.68
C PHE A 157 12.42 -5.92 24.00
N MET A 158 13.08 -5.39 22.97
CA MET A 158 14.32 -4.62 23.13
C MET A 158 14.08 -3.10 23.24
N ASP A 159 13.00 -2.60 22.64
CA ASP A 159 12.61 -1.18 22.63
C ASP A 159 13.75 -0.21 22.26
N LEU A 160 14.50 -0.56 21.21
CA LEU A 160 15.67 0.21 20.78
C LEU A 160 15.26 1.24 19.70
N PRO A 161 15.40 2.56 19.94
CA PRO A 161 15.02 3.58 18.97
C PRO A 161 15.68 3.40 17.60
N ALA A 162 16.98 3.07 17.58
CA ALA A 162 17.74 2.83 16.36
C ALA A 162 17.22 1.61 15.57
N LEU A 163 16.78 0.55 16.27
CA LEU A 163 16.19 -0.62 15.62
C LEU A 163 14.84 -0.27 14.99
N SER A 164 14.01 0.51 15.69
CA SER A 164 12.72 0.98 15.17
C SER A 164 12.88 1.80 13.88
N LEU A 165 13.90 2.68 13.82
CA LEU A 165 14.26 3.42 12.62
C LEU A 165 14.73 2.52 11.47
N ALA A 166 15.59 1.55 11.77
CA ALA A 166 16.07 0.58 10.80
C ALA A 166 14.92 -0.26 10.22
N ILE A 167 13.95 -0.64 11.06
CA ILE A 167 12.72 -1.33 10.65
C ILE A 167 11.91 -0.46 9.70
N SER A 168 11.68 0.82 10.02
CA SER A 168 10.96 1.74 9.13
C SER A 168 11.64 1.89 7.77
N ALA A 169 12.97 2.09 7.75
CA ALA A 169 13.73 2.15 6.49
C ALA A 169 13.62 0.83 5.70
N GLY A 170 13.71 -0.31 6.38
CA GLY A 170 13.52 -1.64 5.78
C GLY A 170 12.13 -1.83 5.19
N ILE A 171 11.07 -1.39 5.88
CA ILE A 171 9.69 -1.43 5.38
C ILE A 171 9.55 -0.57 4.13
N ILE A 172 10.11 0.64 4.10
CA ILE A 172 10.05 1.51 2.91
C ILE A 172 10.67 0.81 1.70
N LEU A 173 11.84 0.19 1.85
CA LEU A 173 12.51 -0.55 0.77
C LEU A 173 11.71 -1.78 0.35
N LEU A 174 11.19 -2.54 1.32
CA LEU A 174 10.42 -3.75 1.06
C LEU A 174 9.12 -3.43 0.29
N MET A 175 8.36 -2.44 0.75
CA MET A 175 7.12 -2.00 0.11
C MET A 175 7.37 -1.38 -1.27
N SER A 176 8.50 -0.68 -1.44
CA SER A 176 8.97 -0.24 -2.76
C SER A 176 9.18 -1.41 -3.73
N GLY A 177 9.77 -2.50 -3.23
CA GLY A 177 9.89 -3.75 -3.97
C GLY A 177 8.54 -4.39 -4.32
N PHE A 178 7.58 -4.38 -3.40
CA PHE A 178 6.21 -4.85 -3.67
C PHE A 178 5.50 -4.01 -4.74
N ILE A 179 5.68 -2.69 -4.77
CA ILE A 179 5.11 -1.84 -5.83
C ILE A 179 5.64 -2.24 -7.21
N LEU A 180 6.96 -2.47 -7.35
CA LEU A 180 7.55 -2.96 -8.60
C LEU A 180 7.00 -4.33 -8.99
N PHE A 181 6.98 -5.27 -8.04
CA PHE A 181 6.52 -6.63 -8.24
C PHE A 181 5.04 -6.70 -8.64
N ASP A 182 4.15 -6.05 -7.89
CA ASP A 182 2.71 -6.08 -8.14
C ASP A 182 2.37 -5.34 -9.44
N THR A 183 3.00 -4.19 -9.70
CA THR A 183 2.80 -3.48 -10.97
C THR A 183 3.26 -4.34 -12.15
N SER A 184 4.39 -5.03 -12.02
CA SER A 184 4.91 -5.96 -13.03
C SER A 184 3.97 -7.15 -13.27
N ARG A 185 3.39 -7.71 -12.21
CA ARG A 185 2.40 -8.82 -12.31
C ARG A 185 1.12 -8.39 -13.01
N ILE A 186 0.66 -7.16 -12.80
CA ILE A 186 -0.51 -6.63 -13.53
C ILE A 186 -0.18 -6.52 -15.03
N ILE A 187 0.96 -5.91 -15.40
CA ILE A 187 1.30 -5.70 -16.83
C ILE A 187 1.65 -6.99 -17.56
N SER A 188 2.13 -8.01 -16.86
CA SER A 188 2.44 -9.33 -17.44
C SER A 188 1.21 -10.25 -17.50
N GLY A 189 0.06 -9.80 -16.98
CA GLY A 189 -1.18 -10.59 -16.93
C GLY A 189 -1.19 -11.66 -15.83
N GLY A 190 -0.21 -11.65 -14.91
CA GLY A 190 -0.15 -12.53 -13.74
C GLY A 190 -1.09 -12.14 -12.61
N GLU A 191 -1.64 -10.93 -12.63
CA GLU A 191 -2.73 -10.49 -11.76
C GLU A 191 -3.90 -9.97 -12.60
N THR A 192 -5.04 -10.65 -12.52
CA THR A 192 -6.23 -10.33 -13.34
C THR A 192 -7.33 -9.65 -12.53
N ASN A 193 -7.21 -9.64 -11.21
CA ASN A 193 -8.20 -9.03 -10.34
C ASN A 193 -7.74 -7.64 -9.88
N TYR A 194 -8.34 -6.60 -10.46
CA TYR A 194 -8.00 -5.21 -10.14
C TYR A 194 -8.26 -4.84 -8.67
N ILE A 195 -9.21 -5.50 -7.98
CA ILE A 195 -9.49 -5.24 -6.55
C ILE A 195 -8.34 -5.78 -5.69
N MET A 196 -7.87 -6.99 -5.95
CA MET A 196 -6.71 -7.56 -5.25
C MET A 196 -5.43 -6.77 -5.53
N ALA A 197 -5.24 -6.36 -6.79
CA ALA A 197 -4.14 -5.48 -7.18
C ALA A 197 -4.20 -4.13 -6.45
N THR A 198 -5.38 -3.51 -6.35
CA THR A 198 -5.55 -2.26 -5.59
C THR A 198 -5.23 -2.46 -4.12
N TYR A 199 -5.67 -3.57 -3.51
CA TYR A 199 -5.40 -3.84 -2.10
C TYR A 199 -3.90 -3.96 -1.82
N GLY A 200 -3.16 -4.73 -2.62
CA GLY A 200 -1.70 -4.86 -2.47
C GLY A 200 -0.97 -3.52 -2.60
N LEU A 201 -1.26 -2.76 -3.65
CA LEU A 201 -0.66 -1.44 -3.86
C LEU A 201 -1.05 -0.43 -2.76
N TYR A 202 -2.30 -0.45 -2.30
CA TYR A 202 -2.75 0.39 -1.19
C TYR A 202 -1.98 0.08 0.10
N LEU A 203 -1.81 -1.21 0.44
CA LEU A 203 -1.02 -1.61 1.61
C LEU A 203 0.44 -1.18 1.50
N ALA A 204 1.05 -1.31 0.33
CA ALA A 204 2.42 -0.85 0.13
C ALA A 204 2.53 0.67 0.35
N ILE A 205 1.62 1.46 -0.23
CA ILE A 205 1.56 2.92 -0.04
C ILE A 205 1.36 3.28 1.44
N PHE A 206 0.40 2.65 2.10
CA PHE A 206 0.08 2.91 3.50
C PHE A 206 1.28 2.62 4.42
N ASN A 207 1.96 1.50 4.21
CA ASN A 207 3.13 1.12 5.01
C ASN A 207 4.34 2.04 4.74
N ILE A 208 4.55 2.47 3.50
CA ILE A 208 5.58 3.48 3.18
C ILE A 208 5.25 4.80 3.90
N PHE A 209 4.00 5.25 3.85
CA PHE A 209 3.59 6.50 4.50
C PHE A 209 3.84 6.47 6.00
N ILE A 210 3.38 5.43 6.70
CA ILE A 210 3.60 5.30 8.15
C ILE A 210 5.09 5.19 8.49
N SER A 211 5.85 4.43 7.70
CA SER A 211 7.29 4.26 7.95
C SER A 211 8.07 5.55 7.72
N LEU A 212 7.72 6.33 6.69
CA LEU A 212 8.28 7.66 6.47
C LEU A 212 7.87 8.62 7.58
N LEU A 213 6.61 8.60 8.01
CA LEU A 213 6.12 9.43 9.10
C LEU A 213 6.89 9.14 10.40
N HIS A 214 7.14 7.87 10.69
CA HIS A 214 7.92 7.44 11.85
C HIS A 214 9.39 7.88 11.74
N LEU A 215 10.04 7.65 10.59
CA LEU A 215 11.43 8.02 10.34
C LEU A 215 11.62 9.55 10.44
N LEU A 216 10.81 10.32 9.72
CA LEU A 216 10.88 11.79 9.73
C LEU A 216 10.50 12.38 11.09
N GLY A 217 9.55 11.76 11.79
CA GLY A 217 9.15 12.14 13.15
C GLY A 217 10.30 12.06 14.14
N ALA A 218 10.98 10.92 14.17
CA ALA A 218 12.13 10.70 15.03
C ALA A 218 13.30 11.63 14.69
N LEU A 219 13.62 11.82 13.41
CA LEU A 219 14.70 12.73 12.99
C LEU A 219 14.41 14.20 13.29
N SER A 220 13.13 14.60 13.34
CA SER A 220 12.73 15.98 13.60
C SER A 220 12.58 16.31 15.09
N GLY A 221 12.59 15.29 15.96
CA GLY A 221 12.44 15.43 17.40
C GLY A 221 13.77 15.57 18.17
N ASP A 222 14.91 15.40 17.49
CA ASP A 222 16.27 15.54 18.03
C ASP A 222 16.84 16.98 17.90
N ASP A 223 16.03 17.94 17.46
CA ASP A 223 16.33 19.39 17.45
C ASP A 223 15.61 20.12 18.60
#